data_AF-A0A968A9G7-F1
#
_entry.id   AF-A0A968A9G7-F1
#
_cell.length_a   1.000
_cell.length_b   1.000
_cell.length_c   1.000
_cell.angle_alpha   90.00
_cell.angle_beta   90.00
_cell.angle_gamma   90.00
#
_symmetry.space_group_name_H-M   'P 1'
#
loop_
_entity.id
_entity.type
_entity.pdbx_description
1 polymer ?
#
loop_
_entity_poly.entity_id
_entity_poly.type
_entity_poly.pdbx_seq_one_letter_code
_entity_poly.pdbx_strand_id
1 'polypeptide(L)'
;MVMGGGFVIGLLVLIFLLVLLAAAVGIGIWIYRQNTSDDGKSTRRMTGTAEEDPLEVLKRRYASGEISRDEFERIRDDIQR
;
A
#
# COMPACT_ATOMS: atom_id res chain seq x y z
N MET A 1 -33.05 -10.37 39.17
CA MET A 1 -33.03 -9.73 37.84
C MET A 1 -31.59 -9.33 37.51
N VAL A 2 -30.80 -10.25 36.95
CA VAL A 2 -29.45 -9.97 36.42
C VAL A 2 -29.36 -10.51 35.00
N MET A 3 -30.28 -10.06 34.14
CA MET A 3 -30.29 -10.42 32.71
C MET A 3 -29.88 -9.24 31.80
N GLY A 4 -29.15 -8.25 32.33
CA GLY A 4 -28.66 -7.10 31.56
C GLY A 4 -27.14 -6.98 31.49
N GLY A 5 -26.42 -7.44 32.53
CA GLY A 5 -24.96 -7.28 32.61
C GLY A 5 -24.17 -8.09 31.58
N GLY A 6 -24.61 -9.32 31.28
CA GLY A 6 -23.95 -10.18 30.30
C GLY A 6 -24.03 -9.65 28.86
N PHE A 7 -25.11 -8.95 28.51
CA PHE A 7 -25.27 -8.35 27.19
C PHE A 7 -24.35 -7.15 27.01
N VAL A 8 -24.25 -6.28 28.03
CA VAL A 8 -23.35 -5.12 28.00
C VAL A 8 -21.88 -5.56 27.96
N ILE A 9 -21.52 -6.56 28.76
CA ILE A 9 -20.17 -7.13 28.75
C ILE A 9 -19.88 -7.78 27.38
N GLY A 10 -20.83 -8.54 26.82
CA GLY A 10 -20.69 -9.14 25.49
C GLY A 10 -20.52 -8.10 24.38
N LEU A 11 -21.25 -6.99 24.45
CA LEU A 11 -21.17 -5.89 23.48
C LEU A 11 -19.83 -5.16 23.58
N LEU A 12 -19.32 -4.91 24.79
CA LEU A 12 -18.01 -4.31 25.00
C LEU A 12 -16.88 -5.20 24.46
N VAL A 13 -16.96 -6.53 24.68
CA VAL A 13 -16.00 -7.49 24.13
C VAL A 13 -16.07 -7.52 22.59
N LEU A 14 -17.26 -7.44 22.00
CA LEU A 14 -17.45 -7.39 20.55
C LEU A 14 -16.81 -6.14 19.93
N ILE A 15 -17.04 -4.96 20.51
CA ILE A 15 -16.42 -3.71 20.05
C ILE A 15 -14.90 -3.79 20.19
N PHE A 16 -14.41 -4.30 21.32
CA PHE A 16 -12.97 -4.48 21.53
C PHE A 16 -12.33 -5.38 20.46
N LEU A 17 -12.98 -6.50 20.12
CA LEU A 17 -12.56 -7.39 19.04
C LEU A 17 -12.57 -6.69 17.67
N LEU A 18 -13.60 -5.89 17.37
CA LEU A 18 -13.67 -5.13 16.11
C LEU A 18 -12.55 -4.09 16.00
N VAL A 19 -12.24 -3.38 17.09
CA VAL A 19 -11.13 -2.42 17.13
C VAL A 19 -9.80 -3.13 16.94
N LEU A 20 -9.59 -4.27 17.59
CA LEU A 20 -8.39 -5.10 17.39
C LEU A 20 -8.25 -5.56 15.94
N LEU A 21 -9.34 -6.01 15.32
CA LEU A 21 -9.36 -6.41 13.92
C LEU A 21 -9.05 -5.24 12.99
N ALA A 22 -9.66 -4.07 13.22
CA ALA A 22 -9.40 -2.85 12.43
C ALA A 22 -7.95 -2.37 12.58
N ALA A 23 -7.38 -2.46 13.78
CA ALA A 23 -5.97 -2.14 14.03
C ALA A 23 -5.04 -3.13 13.31
N ALA A 24 -5.33 -4.42 13.36
CA ALA A 24 -4.56 -5.44 12.64
C ALA A 24 -4.60 -5.22 11.11
N VAL A 25 -5.77 -4.88 10.55
CA VAL A 25 -5.92 -4.55 9.12
C VAL A 25 -5.21 -3.24 8.78
N GLY A 26 -5.33 -2.21 9.64
CA GLY A 26 -4.66 -0.93 9.46
C GLY A 26 -3.13 -1.04 9.46
N ILE A 27 -2.58 -1.84 10.38
CA ILE A 27 -1.14 -2.16 10.42
C ILE A 27 -0.75 -2.98 9.19
N GLY A 28 -1.57 -3.95 8.77
CA GLY A 28 -1.35 -4.72 7.55
C GLY A 28 -1.25 -3.83 6.30
N ILE A 29 -2.17 -2.87 6.13
CA ILE A 29 -2.16 -1.89 5.02
C ILE A 29 -0.98 -0.93 5.14
N TRP A 30 -0.65 -0.49 6.35
CA TRP A 30 0.48 0.40 6.60
C TRP A 30 1.82 -0.28 6.25
N ILE A 31 2.00 -1.55 6.64
CA ILE A 31 3.16 -2.38 6.26
C ILE A 31 3.16 -2.68 4.76
N TYR A 32 2.01 -2.96 4.14
CA TYR A 32 1.93 -3.17 2.69
C TYR A 32 2.27 -1.88 1.91
N ARG A 33 1.86 -0.70 2.40
CA ARG A 33 2.30 0.61 1.86
C ARG A 33 3.77 0.86 2.13
N GLN A 34 4.31 0.40 3.25
CA GLN A 34 5.71 0.55 3.59
C GLN A 34 6.61 -0.38 2.74
N ASN A 35 6.17 -1.61 2.44
CA ASN A 35 6.85 -2.54 1.54
C ASN A 35 6.48 -2.36 0.05
N THR A 36 5.50 -1.50 -0.28
CA THR A 36 5.29 -0.96 -1.64
C THR A 36 5.91 0.45 -1.75
N SER A 37 6.58 0.90 -0.69
CA SER A 37 7.55 2.00 -0.74
C SER A 37 8.99 1.50 -1.01
N ASP A 38 9.16 0.19 -1.22
CA ASP A 38 10.35 -0.41 -1.86
C ASP A 38 9.87 -1.55 -2.79
N ASP A 39 9.91 -1.28 -4.10
CA ASP A 39 9.90 -2.23 -5.22
C ASP A 39 8.62 -2.99 -5.60
N GLY A 40 7.95 -2.44 -6.62
CA GLY A 40 7.26 -3.21 -7.64
C GLY A 40 7.70 -2.64 -8.99
N LYS A 41 8.73 -3.18 -9.62
CA LYS A 41 8.92 -4.58 -10.03
C LYS A 41 10.38 -4.90 -10.39
N SER A 42 11.01 -5.76 -9.59
CA SER A 42 11.98 -6.73 -10.09
C SER A 42 11.34 -8.12 -10.14
N THR A 43 10.56 -8.40 -11.18
CA THR A 43 10.65 -9.74 -11.75
C THR A 43 11.85 -9.71 -12.67
N ARG A 44 12.94 -10.37 -12.24
CA ARG A 44 13.77 -11.26 -13.06
C ARG A 44 15.22 -11.22 -12.57
N ARG A 45 15.48 -12.03 -11.55
CA ARG A 45 16.75 -12.74 -11.50
C ARG A 45 16.75 -13.72 -12.67
N MET A 46 17.38 -13.30 -13.75
CA MET A 46 18.24 -14.08 -14.66
C MET A 46 18.33 -13.29 -15.96
N THR A 47 19.27 -12.35 -16.02
CA THR A 47 20.53 -12.44 -16.78
C THR A 47 20.97 -11.03 -17.12
N GLY A 48 22.03 -10.54 -16.47
CA GLY A 48 22.81 -9.39 -16.94
C GLY A 48 22.11 -8.03 -16.84
N THR A 49 22.82 -7.09 -16.23
CA THR A 49 22.53 -5.65 -16.30
C THR A 49 21.32 -5.21 -15.44
N ALA A 50 21.64 -4.70 -14.26
CA ALA A 50 20.74 -3.89 -13.47
C ALA A 50 20.39 -2.63 -14.28
N GLU A 51 19.27 -2.69 -14.99
CA GLU A 51 18.63 -1.54 -15.60
C GLU A 51 17.30 -1.39 -14.85
N GLU A 52 17.25 -0.42 -13.94
CA GLU A 52 16.04 -0.04 -13.20
C GLU A 52 14.90 0.19 -14.21
N ASP A 53 13.71 -0.33 -13.92
CA ASP A 53 12.56 -0.21 -14.82
C ASP A 53 12.29 1.31 -15.05
N PRO A 54 12.36 1.82 -16.29
CA PRO A 54 12.20 3.25 -16.56
C PRO A 54 10.85 3.78 -16.09
N LEU A 55 9.84 2.91 -15.93
CA LEU A 55 8.56 3.26 -15.30
C LEU A 55 8.68 3.54 -13.80
N GLU A 56 9.57 2.86 -13.08
CA GLU A 56 9.84 3.13 -11.66
C GLU A 56 10.53 4.47 -11.48
N VAL A 57 11.53 4.78 -12.31
CA VAL A 57 12.20 6.09 -12.30
C VAL A 57 11.21 7.21 -12.58
N LEU A 58 10.32 7.02 -13.57
CA LEU A 58 9.31 8.00 -13.92
C LEU A 58 8.30 8.22 -12.78
N LYS A 59 7.81 7.15 -12.14
CA LYS A 59 6.92 7.23 -10.97
C LYS A 59 7.58 7.97 -9.81
N ARG A 60 8.87 7.73 -9.59
CA ARG A 60 9.65 8.40 -8.54
C ARG A 60 9.69 9.91 -8.74
N ARG A 61 9.94 10.39 -9.97
CA ARG A 61 10.00 11.82 -10.29
C ARG A 61 8.64 12.53 -10.24
N TYR A 62 7.58 11.81 -10.61
CA TYR A 62 6.23 12.33 -10.44
C TYR A 62 5.85 12.43 -8.95
N ALA A 63 6.22 11.41 -8.15
CA ALA A 63 5.97 11.41 -6.71
C ALA A 63 6.80 12.46 -5.96
N SER A 64 8.01 12.80 -6.44
CA SER A 64 8.79 13.93 -5.93
C SER A 64 8.27 15.29 -6.38
N GLY A 65 7.35 15.34 -7.35
CA GLY A 65 6.79 16.57 -7.91
C GLY A 65 7.72 17.29 -8.89
N GLU A 66 8.78 16.62 -9.35
CA GLU A 66 9.76 17.17 -10.32
C GLU A 66 9.20 17.25 -11.74
N ILE A 67 8.11 16.53 -12.03
CA ILE A 67 7.42 16.54 -13.31
C ILE A 67 5.91 16.68 -13.10
N SER A 68 5.25 17.38 -14.02
CA SER A 68 3.80 17.53 -13.98
C SER A 68 3.08 16.25 -14.40
N ARG A 69 1.80 16.14 -14.05
CA ARG A 69 0.97 14.99 -14.42
C ARG A 69 0.87 14.79 -15.93
N ASP A 70 0.79 15.89 -16.69
CA ASP A 70 0.75 15.83 -18.16
C ASP A 70 2.06 15.31 -18.76
N GLU A 71 3.22 15.66 -18.18
CA GLU A 71 4.52 15.12 -18.58
C GLU A 71 4.68 13.65 -18.20
N PHE A 72 4.20 13.26 -17.00
CA PHE A 72 4.20 11.86 -16.57
C PHE A 72 3.40 10.96 -17.51
N GLU A 73 2.18 11.39 -17.88
CA GLU A 73 1.32 10.58 -18.74
C GLU A 73 1.89 10.44 -20.16
N ARG A 74 2.48 11.50 -20.73
CA ARG A 74 3.14 11.45 -22.04
C ARG A 74 4.31 10.46 -22.07
N ILE A 75 5.18 10.51 -21.07
CA ILE A 75 6.37 9.66 -21.02
C ILE A 75 5.99 8.21 -20.67
N ARG A 76 4.99 8.02 -19.81
CA ARG A 76 4.46 6.68 -19.50
C ARG A 76 3.88 6.02 -20.75
N ASP A 77 3.12 6.75 -21.53
CA ASP A 77 2.47 6.22 -22.73
C ASP A 77 3.49 5.94 -23.85
N ASP A 78 4.60 6.69 -23.90
CA ASP A 78 5.73 6.43 -24.81
C ASP A 78 6.51 5.15 -24.42
N ILE A 79 6.72 4.91 -23.13
CA ILE A 79 7.39 3.70 -22.61
C ILE A 79 6.53 2.44 -22.80
N GLN A 80 5.21 2.57 -22.81
CA GLN A 80 4.27 1.45 -22.97
C GLN A 80 3.92 1.13 -24.43
N ARG A 81 4.43 1.93 -25.38
CA ARG A 81 4.16 1.79 -26.82
C ARG A 81 5.09 0.77 -27.49
#